data_AF-A0A535HP36-F1
#
_entry.id   AF-A0A535HP36-F1
#
_cell.length_a   1.000
_cell.length_b   1.000
_cell.length_c   1.000
_cell.angle_alpha   90.00
_cell.angle_beta   90.00
_cell.angle_gamma   90.00
#
_symmetry.space_group_name_H-M   'P 1'
#
loop_
_entity.id
_entity.type
_entity.pdbx_description
1 polymer ?
#
loop_
_entity_poly.entity_id
_entity_poly.type
_entity_poly.pdbx_seq_one_letter_code
_entity_poly.pdbx_strand_id
1 'polypeptide(L)' 'MRKYKPVELPLRAVPERYAEQHATCPNCHDRDGHVIGRLGLRLVFRCEKCRVRYHRPAAMARRQLV' A
#
# COMPACT_ATOMS: atom_id res chain seq x y z
N MET A 1 27.88 -16.86 6.14
CA MET A 1 26.56 -16.24 6.38
C MET A 1 26.23 -15.31 5.21
N ARG A 2 25.20 -15.58 4.40
CA ARG A 2 24.77 -14.63 3.36
C ARG A 2 24.14 -13.43 4.05
N LYS A 3 24.80 -12.27 4.02
CA LYS A 3 24.19 -11.00 4.48
C LYS A 3 22.96 -10.74 3.62
N TYR A 4 21.77 -10.92 4.18
CA TYR A 4 20.53 -10.52 3.53
C TYR A 4 20.55 -8.99 3.43
N LYS A 5 20.72 -8.47 2.22
CA LYS A 5 20.44 -7.06 1.96
C LYS A 5 18.91 -6.92 1.94
N PRO A 6 18.32 -6.02 2.72
CA PRO A 6 16.91 -5.70 2.58
C PRO A 6 16.64 -5.36 1.12
N VAL A 7 15.74 -6.11 0.48
CA VAL A 7 15.30 -5.78 -0.87
C VAL A 7 14.44 -4.54 -0.76
N GLU A 8 14.98 -3.40 -1.18
CA GLU A 8 14.20 -2.19 -1.40
C GLU A 8 13.41 -2.40 -2.69
N LEU A 9 12.11 -2.70 -2.59
CA LEU A 9 11.25 -2.74 -3.79
C LEU A 9 10.98 -1.29 -4.24
N PRO A 10 11.53 -0.86 -5.38
CA PRO A 10 11.33 0.50 -5.86
C PRO A 10 9.86 0.70 -6.24
N LEU A 11 9.27 1.78 -5.73
CA LEU A 11 7.91 2.16 -6.07
C LEU A 11 7.89 2.81 -7.45
N ARG A 12 6.91 2.44 -8.28
CA ARG A 12 6.66 3.14 -9.53
C ARG A 12 5.78 4.36 -9.29
N ALA A 13 5.90 5.35 -10.16
CA ALA A 13 5.05 6.52 -10.18
C ALA A 13 3.56 6.15 -10.27
N VAL A 14 2.76 6.98 -9.63
CA VAL A 14 1.30 6.87 -9.55
C VAL A 14 0.71 7.66 -10.71
N PRO A 15 -0.20 7.09 -11.51
CA PRO A 15 -0.98 7.87 -12.48
C PRO A 15 -1.71 9.02 -11.79
N GLU A 16 -1.72 10.21 -12.39
CA GLU A 16 -2.24 11.45 -11.79
C GLU A 16 -3.64 11.28 -11.16
N ARG A 17 -4.55 10.60 -11.86
CA ARG A 17 -5.91 10.25 -11.40
C ARG A 17 -5.99 9.47 -10.07
N TYR A 18 -4.87 8.95 -9.57
CA TYR A 18 -4.78 8.19 -8.33
C TYR A 18 -3.90 8.85 -7.27
N ALA A 19 -3.27 9.99 -7.58
CA ALA A 19 -2.35 10.67 -6.68
C ALA A 19 -3.06 11.18 -5.41
N GLU A 20 -4.30 11.64 -5.56
CA GLU A 20 -5.14 12.19 -4.48
C GLU A 20 -5.95 11.12 -3.73
N GLN A 21 -5.68 9.82 -3.95
CA GLN A 21 -6.40 8.80 -3.21
C GLN A 21 -5.90 8.68 -1.77
N HIS A 22 -6.85 8.45 -0.86
CA HIS A 22 -6.57 8.15 0.53
C HIS A 22 -7.02 6.74 0.91
N ALA A 23 -6.40 6.15 1.93
CA ALA A 23 -6.81 4.87 2.48
C ALA A 23 -6.80 4.88 4.01
N THR A 24 -7.62 4.01 4.58
CA THR A 24 -7.65 3.76 6.02
C THR A 24 -6.46 2.91 6.43
N CYS A 25 -5.70 3.38 7.41
CA CYS A 25 -4.57 2.67 7.97
C CYS A 25 -5.05 1.40 8.68
N PRO A 26 -4.51 0.20 8.34
CA PRO A 26 -4.91 -1.04 9.00
C PRO A 26 -4.39 -1.14 10.46
N ASN A 27 -3.49 -0.25 10.88
CA ASN A 27 -2.91 -0.27 12.22
C ASN A 27 -3.67 0.64 13.20
N CYS A 28 -3.93 1.90 12.81
CA CYS A 28 -4.58 2.90 13.68
C CYS A 28 -5.99 3.30 13.22
N HIS A 29 -6.51 2.73 12.13
CA HIS A 29 -7.83 3.03 11.55
C HIS A 29 -8.04 4.49 11.11
N ASP A 30 -6.96 5.27 11.06
CA ASP A 30 -6.95 6.65 10.61
C ASP A 30 -7.07 6.74 9.08
N ARG A 31 -7.77 7.77 8.55
CA ARG A 31 -8.05 7.91 7.11
C ARG A 31 -7.01 8.75 6.35
N ASP A 32 -5.96 9.24 7.01
CA ASP A 32 -4.89 10.06 6.41
C ASP A 32 -3.77 9.23 5.77
N GLY A 33 -4.11 8.09 5.16
CA GLY A 33 -3.15 7.32 4.38
C GLY A 33 -3.01 7.86 2.96
N HIS A 34 -1.96 8.60 2.64
CA HIS A 34 -1.72 9.12 1.28
C HIS A 34 -1.00 8.10 0.39
N VAL A 35 -1.20 8.18 -0.92
CA VAL A 35 -0.49 7.33 -1.89
C VAL A 35 0.96 7.78 -2.03
N ILE A 36 1.90 6.84 -1.95
CA ILE A 36 3.34 7.06 -2.13
C ILE A 36 3.91 6.41 -3.40
N GLY A 37 3.11 5.62 -4.11
CA GLY A 37 3.60 4.85 -5.23
C GLY A 37 2.68 3.70 -5.63
N ARG A 38 3.18 2.83 -6.51
CA ARG A 38 2.55 1.55 -6.81
C ARG A 38 3.56 0.42 -6.94
N LEU A 39 3.12 -0.78 -6.60
CA LEU A 39 3.77 -2.05 -6.92
C LEU A 39 2.86 -2.81 -7.89
N GLY A 40 3.29 -2.90 -9.16
CA GLY A 40 2.45 -3.41 -10.24
C GLY A 40 1.18 -2.57 -10.43
N LEU A 41 0.02 -3.18 -10.24
CA LEU A 41 -1.30 -2.53 -10.32
C LEU A 41 -1.84 -2.06 -8.97
N ARG A 42 -1.10 -2.31 -7.87
CA ARG A 42 -1.56 -1.98 -6.51
C ARG A 42 -0.96 -0.65 -6.06
N LEU A 43 -1.82 0.29 -5.69
CA LEU A 43 -1.40 1.50 -5.00
C LEU A 43 -0.80 1.16 -3.63
N VAL A 44 0.23 1.90 -3.26
CA VAL A 44 0.92 1.79 -1.97
C VAL A 44 0.63 3.07 -1.21
N PHE A 45 0.04 2.93 -0.04
CA PHE A 45 -0.33 4.02 0.85
C PHE A 45 0.65 4.07 2.03
N ARG A 46 0.86 5.26 2.59
CA ARG A 46 1.62 5.47 3.82
C ARG A 46 0.76 6.23 4.81
N CYS A 47 0.63 5.70 6.02
CA CYS A 47 -0.02 6.43 7.12
C CYS A 47 0.96 7.46 7.71
N GLU A 48 0.51 8.70 7.91
CA GLU A 48 1.36 9.74 8.52
C GLU A 48 1.65 9.45 10.01
N LYS A 49 0.67 8.92 10.75
CA LYS A 49 0.80 8.60 12.17
C LYS A 49 1.67 7.36 12.42
N CYS A 50 1.32 6.23 11.82
CA CYS A 50 2.01 4.96 12.06
C CYS A 50 3.25 4.74 11.18
N ARG A 51 3.42 5.52 10.11
CA ARG A 51 4.49 5.38 9.10
C ARG A 51 4.52 4.04 8.35
N VAL A 52 3.56 3.15 8.61
CA VAL A 52 3.40 1.86 7.92
C VAL A 52 3.01 2.08 6.47
N ARG A 53 3.55 1.22 5.60
CA ARG A 53 3.20 1.14 4.18
C ARG A 53 2.25 -0.02 3.96
N TYR A 54 1.21 0.18 3.18
CA TYR A 54 0.19 -0.84 2.97
C TYR A 54 -0.51 -0.68 1.62
N HIS A 55 -1.20 -1.73 1.20
CA HIS A 55 -2.11 -1.68 0.07
C HIS A 55 -3.53 -1.62 0.61
N ARG A 56 -4.48 -1.10 -0.19
CA ARG A 56 -5.89 -1.35 0.12
C ARG A 56 -6.10 -2.88 0.24
N PRO A 57 -6.89 -3.33 1.23
CA PRO A 57 -7.35 -4.70 1.24
C PRO A 57 -8.00 -4.93 -0.12
N ALA A 58 -7.52 -5.93 -0.86
CA ALA A 58 -8.30 -6.39 -2.00
C ALA A 58 -9.62 -6.85 -1.39
N ALA A 59 -10.71 -6.11 -1.64
CA ALA A 59 -12.05 -6.63 -1.37
C ALA A 59 -12.06 -8.02 -2.00
N MET A 60 -12.15 -9.03 -1.13
CA MET A 60 -11.78 -10.42 -1.41
C MET A 60 -11.93 -10.75 -2.88
N ALA A 61 -10.83 -11.06 -3.56
CA ALA A 61 -10.92 -11.84 -4.79
C ALA A 61 -11.78 -13.06 -4.43
N ARG A 62 -13.01 -13.06 -4.91
CA ARG A 62 -14.09 -13.96 -4.53
C ARG A 62 -13.54 -15.39 -4.52
N ARG A 63 -13.40 -15.96 -3.33
CA ARG A 63 -13.38 -17.40 -3.10
C ARG A 63 -14.28 -17.70 -1.91
N GLN A 64 -15.56 -17.40 -2.11
CA GLN A 64 -16.59 -18.33 -1.69
C GLN A 64 -16.40 -19.56 -2.60
N LEU A 65 -15.63 -20.52 -2.13
CA LEU A 65 -15.66 -21.87 -2.66
C LEU A 65 -16.37 -22.69 -1.59
N VAL A 66 -17.61 -23.04 -1.95
CA VAL A 66 -18.47 -24.15 -1.49
C VAL A 66 -18.64 -24.28 0.02
#